data_AF-X0WPB5-F1
#
_entry.id   AF-X0WPB5-F1
#
_cell.length_a   1.000
_cell.length_b   1.000
_cell.length_c   1.000
_cell.angle_alpha   90.00
_cell.angle_beta   90.00
_cell.angle_gamma   90.00
#
_symmetry.space_group_name_H-M   'P 1'
#
loop_
_entity.id
_entity.type
_entity.pdbx_description
1 polymer ?
#
loop_
_entity_poly.entity_id
_entity_poly.type
_entity_poly.pdbx_seq_one_letter_code
_entity_poly.pdbx_strand_id
1 'polypeptide(L)'
;GFGASFVALFAQLGGGIYTKAADVGADLVGKVEAGIPEDDPRNAAVIADLVGDNVGDCAGRGADLFESTAAENIGAMILGVAIWRVTDDAAWILFPLVIRAFGLIATSIGLISVPFFSRENQDPMTPLNYGYYVITALSVAFMALVTKLMMGDTWHWFFLAGVVGIATSVVFVYITQYYTSGSWRPVKEIAEASRTGPATNIITGTAVGLETTCATALAIGGALVISFILGSQSDLPNGGV
;
A
#
# COMPACT_ATOMS: atom_id res chain seq x y z
N GLY A 1 -13.06 -8.72 -8.01
CA GLY A 1 -13.56 -8.53 -6.64
C GLY A 1 -13.76 -9.88 -6.02
N PHE A 2 -15.01 -10.29 -5.78
CA PHE A 2 -15.37 -11.43 -4.93
C PHE A 2 -14.47 -12.67 -4.99
N GLY A 3 -14.24 -13.26 -6.18
CA GLY A 3 -13.38 -14.45 -6.29
C GLY A 3 -11.93 -14.21 -5.89
N ALA A 4 -11.36 -13.06 -6.27
CA ALA A 4 -10.02 -12.65 -5.84
C ALA A 4 -9.97 -12.44 -4.33
N SER A 5 -11.00 -11.81 -3.75
CA SER A 5 -11.11 -11.55 -2.31
C SER A 5 -11.22 -12.84 -1.50
N PHE A 6 -11.99 -13.81 -1.97
CA PHE A 6 -12.11 -15.11 -1.33
C PHE A 6 -10.78 -15.85 -1.31
N VAL A 7 -10.06 -15.92 -2.44
CA VAL A 7 -8.76 -16.59 -2.50
C VAL A 7 -7.69 -15.85 -1.68
N ALA A 8 -7.65 -14.52 -1.77
CA ALA A 8 -6.71 -13.68 -1.02
C ALA A 8 -6.88 -13.86 0.48
N LEU A 9 -8.13 -13.96 0.99
CA LEU A 9 -8.40 -14.22 2.39
C LEU A 9 -7.74 -15.53 2.87
N PHE A 10 -7.88 -16.62 2.12
CA PHE A 10 -7.27 -17.90 2.50
C PHE A 10 -5.74 -17.88 2.36
N ALA A 11 -5.21 -17.23 1.32
CA ALA A 11 -3.76 -17.12 1.13
C ALA A 11 -3.11 -16.30 2.26
N GLN A 12 -3.70 -15.17 2.63
CA GLN A 12 -3.21 -14.33 3.72
C GLN A 12 -3.35 -14.98 5.09
N LEU A 13 -4.52 -15.56 5.40
CA LEU A 13 -4.74 -16.20 6.69
C LEU A 13 -3.87 -17.46 6.82
N GLY A 14 -3.86 -18.32 5.80
CA GLY A 14 -3.09 -19.56 5.80
C GLY A 14 -1.59 -19.30 5.84
N GLY A 15 -1.10 -18.42 4.96
CA GLY A 15 0.31 -18.03 4.92
C GLY A 15 0.73 -17.29 6.19
N GLY A 16 -0.10 -16.38 6.69
CA GLY A 16 0.13 -15.62 7.93
C GLY A 16 0.21 -16.49 9.17
N ILE A 17 -0.69 -17.47 9.31
CA ILE A 17 -0.63 -18.46 10.41
C ILE A 17 0.66 -19.27 10.30
N TYR A 18 1.02 -19.72 9.09
CA TYR A 18 2.22 -20.52 8.88
C TYR A 18 3.49 -19.76 9.26
N THR A 19 3.72 -18.56 8.70
CA THR A 19 4.90 -17.73 9.00
C THR A 19 4.96 -17.38 10.48
N LYS A 20 3.89 -16.83 11.07
CA LYS A 20 3.96 -16.35 12.46
C LYS A 20 4.04 -17.45 13.50
N ALA A 21 3.54 -18.65 13.21
CA ALA A 21 3.79 -19.80 14.08
C ALA A 21 5.26 -20.24 14.05
N ALA A 22 5.90 -20.20 12.87
CA ALA A 22 7.30 -20.58 12.72
C ALA A 22 8.26 -19.52 13.28
N ASP A 23 8.10 -18.26 12.88
CA ASP A 23 8.86 -17.07 13.30
C ASP A 23 8.89 -16.96 14.84
N VAL A 24 7.72 -16.88 15.49
CA VAL A 24 7.63 -16.76 16.95
C VAL A 24 8.25 -17.97 17.67
N GLY A 25 8.08 -19.18 17.13
CA GLY A 25 8.67 -20.39 17.70
C GLY A 25 10.18 -20.43 17.57
N ALA A 26 10.70 -20.08 16.40
CA ALA A 26 12.12 -20.02 16.10
C ALA A 26 12.83 -18.99 16.99
N ASP A 27 12.27 -17.79 17.09
CA ASP A 27 12.85 -16.68 17.81
C ASP A 27 12.82 -16.87 19.33
N LEU A 28 11.71 -17.34 19.90
CA LEU A 28 11.62 -17.56 21.33
C LEU A 28 12.57 -18.66 21.80
N VAL A 29 12.54 -19.83 21.16
CA VAL A 29 13.39 -20.96 21.57
C VAL A 29 14.84 -20.69 21.23
N GLY A 30 15.12 -20.12 20.06
CA GLY A 30 16.48 -19.83 19.60
C GLY A 30 17.14 -18.72 20.40
N LYS A 31 16.58 -17.51 20.34
CA LYS A 31 17.24 -16.30 20.88
C LYS A 31 17.04 -16.15 22.37
N VAL A 32 15.85 -16.46 22.90
CA VAL A 32 15.50 -16.19 24.31
C VAL A 32 15.86 -17.36 25.23
N GLU A 33 15.56 -18.59 24.84
CA GLU A 33 15.81 -19.77 25.69
C GLU A 33 17.20 -20.38 25.49
N ALA A 34 17.59 -20.67 24.24
CA ALA A 34 18.84 -21.34 23.92
C ALA A 34 20.03 -20.38 23.77
N GLY A 35 19.77 -19.08 23.56
CA GLY A 35 20.80 -18.06 23.36
C GLY A 35 21.64 -18.26 22.10
N ILE A 36 21.10 -18.94 21.09
CA ILE A 36 21.73 -19.07 19.77
C ILE A 36 21.32 -17.90 18.87
N PRO A 37 22.13 -17.59 17.83
CA PRO A 37 21.78 -16.54 16.87
C PRO A 37 20.43 -16.77 16.18
N GLU A 38 19.85 -15.68 15.67
CA GLU A 38 18.74 -15.72 14.72
C GLU A 38 19.14 -16.49 13.45
N ASP A 39 18.19 -17.22 12.86
CA ASP A 39 18.39 -18.08 11.68
C ASP A 39 19.49 -19.15 11.81
N ASP A 40 19.81 -19.56 13.04
CA ASP A 40 20.85 -20.57 13.26
C ASP A 40 20.42 -21.94 12.69
N PRO A 41 21.26 -22.62 11.87
CA PRO A 41 20.92 -23.88 11.24
C PRO A 41 20.67 -25.04 12.22
N ARG A 42 21.02 -24.87 13.51
CA ARG A 42 20.71 -25.83 14.58
C ARG A 42 19.26 -25.74 15.05
N ASN A 43 18.59 -24.62 14.79
CA ASN A 43 17.19 -24.43 15.15
C ASN A 43 16.28 -25.07 14.09
N ALA A 44 15.53 -26.10 14.50
CA ALA A 44 14.68 -26.87 13.59
C ALA A 44 13.54 -26.06 12.96
N ALA A 45 13.17 -24.91 13.55
CA ALA A 45 12.10 -24.05 13.05
C ALA A 45 12.54 -23.12 11.91
N VAL A 46 13.84 -22.89 11.71
CA VAL A 46 14.35 -21.89 10.73
C VAL A 46 13.92 -22.19 9.30
N ILE A 47 13.87 -23.47 8.91
CA ILE A 47 13.38 -23.82 7.57
C ILE A 47 11.90 -23.45 7.40
N ALA A 48 11.08 -23.66 8.43
CA ALA A 48 9.67 -23.29 8.37
C ALA A 48 9.49 -21.77 8.39
N ASP A 49 10.36 -21.04 9.09
CA ASP A 49 10.35 -19.59 9.14
C ASP A 49 10.62 -18.96 7.75
N LEU A 50 11.74 -19.36 7.13
CA LEU A 50 12.12 -18.90 5.79
C LEU A 50 11.12 -19.33 4.70
N VAL A 51 10.50 -20.51 4.84
CA VAL A 51 9.38 -20.90 3.97
C VAL A 51 8.17 -20.00 4.23
N GLY A 52 7.90 -19.68 5.48
CA GLY A 52 6.86 -18.78 5.92
C GLY A 52 6.96 -17.40 5.27
N ASP A 53 8.14 -16.80 5.18
CA ASP A 53 8.34 -15.52 4.49
C ASP A 53 7.87 -15.57 3.03
N ASN A 54 8.11 -16.68 2.35
CA ASN A 54 7.69 -16.85 0.96
C ASN A 54 6.17 -17.10 0.84
N VAL A 55 5.61 -17.90 1.74
CA VAL A 55 4.19 -18.29 1.68
C VAL A 55 3.26 -17.20 2.21
N GLY A 56 3.62 -16.55 3.31
CA GLY A 56 2.87 -15.46 3.92
C GLY A 56 3.23 -14.12 3.31
N ASP A 57 4.46 -13.68 3.53
CA ASP A 57 4.85 -12.29 3.27
C ASP A 57 5.03 -11.99 1.77
N CYS A 58 5.38 -12.99 0.94
CA CYS A 58 5.38 -12.84 -0.52
C CYS A 58 4.04 -13.23 -1.16
N ALA A 59 3.65 -14.51 -1.09
CA ALA A 59 2.47 -14.98 -1.81
C ALA A 59 1.16 -14.39 -1.26
N GLY A 60 1.02 -14.29 0.06
CA GLY A 60 -0.14 -13.67 0.71
C GLY A 60 -0.28 -12.18 0.36
N ARG A 61 0.80 -11.40 0.46
CA ARG A 61 0.80 -9.98 0.04
C ARG A 61 0.56 -9.79 -1.46
N GLY A 62 1.08 -10.68 -2.30
CA GLY A 62 0.79 -10.66 -3.74
C GLY A 62 -0.69 -10.85 -4.03
N ALA A 63 -1.35 -11.79 -3.35
CA ALA A 63 -2.79 -12.02 -3.47
C ALA A 63 -3.61 -10.83 -2.94
N ASP A 64 -3.18 -10.22 -1.84
CA ASP A 64 -3.78 -9.01 -1.26
C ASP A 64 -3.78 -7.82 -2.25
N LEU A 65 -2.62 -7.51 -2.83
CA LEU A 65 -2.50 -6.41 -3.80
C LEU A 65 -3.30 -6.67 -5.07
N PHE A 66 -3.35 -7.92 -5.53
CA PHE A 66 -4.17 -8.31 -6.68
C PHE A 66 -5.67 -8.11 -6.40
N GLU A 67 -6.12 -8.53 -5.22
CA GLU A 67 -7.49 -8.37 -4.75
C GLU A 67 -7.89 -6.88 -4.74
N SER A 68 -7.10 -6.04 -4.08
CA SER A 68 -7.40 -4.62 -3.93
C SER A 68 -7.45 -3.93 -5.29
N THR A 69 -6.48 -4.21 -6.17
CA THR A 69 -6.45 -3.65 -7.53
C THR A 69 -7.67 -4.09 -8.34
N ALA A 70 -8.06 -5.37 -8.24
CA ALA A 70 -9.23 -5.89 -8.94
C ALA A 70 -10.55 -5.31 -8.39
N ALA A 71 -10.65 -5.15 -7.07
CA ALA A 71 -11.82 -4.57 -6.41
C ALA A 71 -11.99 -3.08 -6.74
N GLU A 72 -10.93 -2.29 -6.66
CA GLU A 72 -10.93 -0.87 -7.02
C GLU A 72 -11.34 -0.66 -8.48
N ASN A 73 -10.78 -1.44 -9.42
CA ASN A 73 -11.11 -1.32 -10.84
C ASN A 73 -12.58 -1.68 -11.11
N ILE A 74 -13.07 -2.79 -10.57
CA ILE A 74 -14.47 -3.19 -10.76
C ILE A 74 -15.41 -2.19 -10.09
N GLY A 75 -15.07 -1.68 -8.91
CA GLY A 75 -15.84 -0.64 -8.23
C GLY A 75 -15.95 0.63 -9.06
N ALA A 76 -14.83 1.13 -9.58
CA ALA A 76 -14.80 2.29 -10.47
C ALA A 76 -15.59 2.05 -11.77
N MET A 77 -15.54 0.84 -12.34
CA MET A 77 -16.34 0.48 -13.52
C MET A 77 -17.85 0.48 -13.21
N ILE A 78 -18.27 0.00 -12.05
CA ILE A 78 -19.68 0.01 -11.63
C ILE A 78 -20.18 1.46 -11.48
N LEU A 79 -19.38 2.35 -10.89
CA LEU A 79 -19.69 3.79 -10.87
C LEU A 79 -19.72 4.38 -12.29
N GLY A 80 -18.78 3.97 -13.15
CA GLY A 80 -18.76 4.33 -14.57
C GLY A 80 -20.03 3.94 -15.32
N VAL A 81 -20.68 2.81 -14.98
CA VAL A 81 -21.97 2.41 -15.54
C VAL A 81 -23.08 3.38 -15.15
N ALA A 82 -23.05 3.94 -13.92
CA ALA A 82 -24.04 4.92 -13.48
C ALA A 82 -23.95 6.22 -14.29
N ILE A 83 -22.72 6.67 -14.58
CA ILE A 83 -22.47 7.86 -15.41
C ILE A 83 -22.80 7.57 -16.87
N TRP A 84 -22.41 6.41 -17.39
CA TRP A 84 -22.72 5.97 -18.76
C TRP A 84 -24.23 6.02 -19.06
N ARG A 85 -25.09 5.65 -18.11
CA ARG A 85 -26.56 5.74 -18.30
C ARG A 85 -27.08 7.16 -18.55
N VAL A 86 -26.31 8.17 -18.18
CA VAL A 86 -26.66 9.59 -18.34
C VAL A 86 -25.95 10.20 -19.54
N THR A 87 -24.70 9.78 -19.82
CA THR A 87 -23.86 10.36 -20.87
C THR A 87 -23.88 9.58 -22.19
N ASP A 88 -24.34 8.33 -22.17
CA ASP A 88 -24.27 7.34 -23.27
C ASP A 88 -22.85 7.07 -23.80
N ASP A 89 -21.82 7.44 -23.04
CA ASP A 89 -20.41 7.25 -23.40
C ASP A 89 -19.75 6.09 -22.62
N ALA A 90 -19.36 5.03 -23.34
CA ALA A 90 -18.71 3.87 -22.74
C ALA A 90 -17.30 4.18 -22.18
N ALA A 91 -16.72 5.33 -22.50
CA ALA A 91 -15.44 5.77 -21.98
C ALA A 91 -15.41 5.77 -20.44
N TRP A 92 -16.52 6.10 -19.78
CA TRP A 92 -16.64 6.10 -18.31
C TRP A 92 -16.45 4.72 -17.68
N ILE A 93 -16.87 3.66 -18.37
CA ILE A 93 -16.68 2.28 -17.91
C ILE A 93 -15.23 1.82 -18.16
N LEU A 94 -14.64 2.20 -19.29
CA LEU A 94 -13.29 1.76 -19.67
C LEU A 94 -12.17 2.59 -19.01
N PHE A 95 -12.48 3.81 -18.57
CA PHE A 95 -11.54 4.75 -17.97
C PHE A 95 -10.62 4.15 -16.88
N PRO A 96 -11.13 3.47 -15.83
CA PRO A 96 -10.26 2.87 -14.81
C PRO A 96 -9.30 1.82 -15.38
N LEU A 97 -9.73 1.05 -16.39
CA LEU A 97 -8.86 0.05 -17.04
C LEU A 97 -7.72 0.71 -17.83
N VAL A 98 -8.02 1.78 -18.56
CA VAL A 98 -7.02 2.53 -19.34
C VAL A 98 -6.00 3.19 -18.42
N ILE A 99 -6.45 3.87 -17.35
CA ILE A 99 -5.53 4.46 -16.36
C ILE A 99 -4.59 3.40 -15.78
N ARG A 100 -5.11 2.22 -15.41
CA ARG A 100 -4.28 1.16 -14.85
C ARG A 100 -3.29 0.59 -15.85
N ALA A 101 -3.65 0.47 -17.12
CA ALA A 101 -2.72 0.04 -18.16
C ALA A 101 -1.52 1.00 -18.28
N PHE A 102 -1.77 2.32 -18.26
CA PHE A 102 -0.69 3.31 -18.20
C PHE A 102 0.07 3.29 -16.86
N GLY A 103 -0.63 3.01 -15.76
CA GLY A 103 -0.02 2.79 -14.46
C GLY A 103 0.99 1.63 -14.46
N LEU A 104 0.67 0.52 -15.14
CA LEU A 104 1.60 -0.61 -15.30
C LEU A 104 2.86 -0.18 -16.06
N ILE A 105 2.71 0.61 -17.12
CA ILE A 105 3.84 1.16 -17.87
C ILE A 105 4.70 2.06 -16.96
N ALA A 106 4.08 2.96 -16.20
CA ALA A 106 4.79 3.81 -15.24
C ALA A 106 5.56 2.99 -14.19
N THR A 107 4.94 1.95 -13.63
CA THR A 107 5.58 1.03 -12.69
C THR A 107 6.74 0.27 -13.31
N SER A 108 6.60 -0.22 -14.55
CA SER A 108 7.70 -0.90 -15.26
C SER A 108 8.91 0.03 -15.44
N ILE A 109 8.68 1.27 -15.88
CA ILE A 109 9.76 2.26 -16.06
C ILE A 109 10.39 2.61 -14.71
N GLY A 110 9.58 2.83 -13.68
CA GLY A 110 10.06 3.14 -12.34
C GLY A 110 10.91 2.01 -11.74
N LEU A 111 10.49 0.75 -11.90
CA LEU A 111 11.25 -0.41 -11.44
C LEU A 111 12.62 -0.50 -12.14
N ILE A 112 12.66 -0.29 -13.46
CA ILE A 112 13.91 -0.27 -14.24
C ILE A 112 14.82 0.88 -13.79
N SER A 113 14.26 1.97 -13.24
CA SER A 113 15.04 3.12 -12.79
C SER A 113 15.74 2.90 -11.43
N VAL A 114 15.25 1.99 -10.57
CA VAL A 114 15.77 1.79 -9.20
C VAL A 114 17.28 1.48 -9.17
N PRO A 115 17.81 0.55 -10.00
CA PRO A 115 19.24 0.26 -10.01
C PRO A 115 20.12 1.46 -10.36
N PHE A 116 19.63 2.43 -11.13
CA PHE A 116 20.39 3.63 -11.50
C PHE A 116 20.64 4.57 -10.32
N PHE A 117 19.80 4.49 -9.28
CA PHE A 117 19.97 5.24 -8.05
C PHE A 117 20.70 4.43 -6.97
N SER A 118 21.07 3.18 -7.25
CA SER A 118 21.76 2.31 -6.31
C SER A 118 23.25 2.66 -6.19
N ARG A 119 23.77 2.74 -4.98
CA ARG A 119 25.19 2.93 -4.67
C ARG A 119 25.61 1.97 -3.55
N GLU A 120 26.90 1.65 -3.49
CA GLU A 120 27.44 0.86 -2.38
C GLU A 120 27.31 1.61 -1.04
N ASN A 121 27.01 0.88 0.03
CA ASN A 121 26.86 1.38 1.41
C ASN A 121 25.81 2.48 1.64
N GLN A 122 24.81 2.61 0.76
CA GLN A 122 23.66 3.47 1.02
C GLN A 122 22.47 2.68 1.60
N ASP A 123 21.57 3.38 2.27
CA ASP A 123 20.29 2.81 2.71
C ASP A 123 19.48 2.30 1.50
N PRO A 124 19.13 1.00 1.43
CA PRO A 124 18.34 0.42 0.34
C PRO A 124 16.97 1.08 0.14
N MET A 125 16.42 1.75 1.17
CA MET A 125 15.15 2.48 1.03
C MET A 125 15.28 3.73 0.16
N THR A 126 16.48 4.32 0.08
CA THR A 126 16.73 5.52 -0.72
C THR A 126 16.48 5.29 -2.23
N PRO A 127 17.12 4.32 -2.91
CA PRO A 127 16.88 4.06 -4.33
C PRO A 127 15.44 3.59 -4.60
N LEU A 128 14.82 2.87 -3.65
CA LEU A 128 13.42 2.46 -3.75
C LEU A 128 12.48 3.69 -3.72
N ASN A 129 12.74 4.66 -2.84
CA ASN A 129 11.99 5.91 -2.77
C ASN A 129 12.16 6.73 -4.07
N TYR A 130 13.36 6.79 -4.65
CA TYR A 130 13.56 7.45 -5.95
C TYR A 130 12.76 6.78 -7.07
N GLY A 131 12.77 5.44 -7.15
CA GLY A 131 11.91 4.71 -8.08
C GLY A 131 10.43 5.03 -7.88
N TYR A 132 9.97 5.08 -6.63
CA TYR A 132 8.60 5.46 -6.29
C TYR A 132 8.25 6.89 -6.76
N TYR A 133 9.16 7.86 -6.64
CA TYR A 133 8.93 9.22 -7.16
C TYR A 133 8.86 9.25 -8.69
N VAL A 134 9.67 8.44 -9.39
CA VAL A 134 9.59 8.30 -10.85
C VAL A 134 8.22 7.72 -11.26
N ILE A 135 7.76 6.67 -10.57
CA ILE A 135 6.43 6.09 -10.80
C ILE A 135 5.35 7.15 -10.59
N THR A 136 5.40 7.86 -9.45
CA THR A 136 4.43 8.89 -9.09
C THR A 136 4.34 9.99 -10.14
N ALA A 137 5.49 10.52 -10.59
CA ALA A 137 5.55 11.57 -11.60
C ALA A 137 4.98 11.09 -12.96
N LEU A 138 5.34 9.88 -13.39
CA LEU A 138 4.81 9.29 -14.62
C LEU A 138 3.31 8.97 -14.51
N SER A 139 2.85 8.48 -13.37
CA SER A 139 1.44 8.23 -13.10
C SER A 139 0.62 9.52 -13.19
N VAL A 140 1.09 10.64 -12.63
CA VAL A 140 0.41 11.94 -12.77
C VAL A 140 0.38 12.40 -14.23
N ALA A 141 1.49 12.25 -14.96
CA ALA A 141 1.56 12.63 -16.38
C ALA A 141 0.60 11.80 -17.25
N PHE A 142 0.57 10.48 -17.08
CA PHE A 142 -0.36 9.62 -17.79
C PHE A 142 -1.81 9.82 -17.35
N MET A 143 -2.06 10.10 -16.07
CA MET A 143 -3.39 10.47 -15.57
C MET A 143 -3.91 11.72 -16.29
N ALA A 144 -3.08 12.76 -16.43
CA ALA A 144 -3.44 13.99 -17.15
C ALA A 144 -3.74 13.70 -18.63
N LEU A 145 -2.95 12.84 -19.27
CA LEU A 145 -3.17 12.43 -20.65
C LEU A 145 -4.50 11.68 -20.82
N VAL A 146 -4.74 10.64 -20.01
CA VAL A 146 -5.92 9.78 -20.13
C VAL A 146 -7.20 10.54 -19.79
N THR A 147 -7.20 11.31 -18.71
CA THR A 147 -8.36 12.15 -18.33
C THR A 147 -8.69 13.15 -19.43
N LYS A 148 -7.70 13.86 -19.97
CA LYS A 148 -7.92 14.84 -21.05
C LYS A 148 -8.46 14.21 -22.33
N LEU A 149 -8.01 13.00 -22.67
CA LEU A 149 -8.45 12.30 -23.89
C LEU A 149 -9.84 11.68 -23.74
N MET A 150 -10.20 11.19 -22.55
CA MET A 150 -11.43 10.40 -22.35
C MET A 150 -12.58 11.17 -21.72
N MET A 151 -12.32 12.22 -20.93
CA MET A 151 -13.35 12.85 -20.06
C MET A 151 -13.79 14.24 -20.55
N GLY A 152 -13.35 14.66 -21.74
CA GLY A 152 -13.75 15.92 -22.37
C GLY A 152 -13.55 17.13 -21.46
N ASP A 153 -14.54 18.02 -21.36
CA ASP A 153 -14.44 19.26 -20.58
C ASP A 153 -14.32 19.03 -19.07
N THR A 154 -14.83 17.91 -18.56
CA THR A 154 -14.81 17.57 -17.12
C THR A 154 -13.46 17.00 -16.65
N TRP A 155 -12.50 16.81 -17.56
CA TRP A 155 -11.24 16.11 -17.29
C TRP A 155 -10.48 16.65 -16.08
N HIS A 156 -10.52 17.96 -15.85
CA HIS A 156 -9.75 18.62 -14.82
C HIS A 156 -10.23 18.24 -13.41
N TRP A 157 -11.54 18.05 -13.20
CA TRP A 157 -12.09 17.63 -11.91
C TRP A 157 -11.68 16.18 -11.57
N PHE A 158 -11.82 15.26 -12.54
CA PHE A 158 -11.40 13.87 -12.36
C PHE A 158 -9.88 13.71 -12.27
N PHE A 159 -9.12 14.53 -12.99
CA PHE A 159 -7.68 14.61 -12.85
C PHE A 159 -7.28 15.04 -11.44
N LEU A 160 -7.87 16.11 -10.92
CA LEU A 160 -7.59 16.59 -9.56
C LEU A 160 -7.98 15.54 -8.50
N ALA A 161 -9.12 14.85 -8.66
CA ALA A 161 -9.50 13.75 -7.77
C ALA A 161 -8.49 12.60 -7.80
N GLY A 162 -8.00 12.23 -8.99
CA GLY A 162 -6.92 11.24 -9.13
C GLY A 162 -5.61 11.69 -8.48
N VAL A 163 -5.25 12.97 -8.61
CA VAL A 163 -4.07 13.56 -7.95
C VAL A 163 -4.21 13.53 -6.43
N VAL A 164 -5.41 13.75 -5.88
CA VAL A 164 -5.66 13.61 -4.43
C VAL A 164 -5.39 12.18 -3.98
N GLY A 165 -5.83 11.17 -4.74
CA GLY A 165 -5.51 9.77 -4.45
C GLY A 165 -4.01 9.50 -4.44
N ILE A 166 -3.28 9.97 -5.45
CA ILE A 166 -1.82 9.84 -5.53
C ILE A 166 -1.14 10.56 -4.36
N ALA A 167 -1.52 11.81 -4.07
CA ALA A 167 -0.99 12.58 -2.96
C ALA A 167 -1.23 11.87 -1.62
N THR A 168 -2.41 11.28 -1.44
CA THR A 168 -2.74 10.48 -0.25
C THR A 168 -1.82 9.27 -0.13
N SER A 169 -1.51 8.57 -1.22
CA SER A 169 -0.55 7.46 -1.19
C SER A 169 0.84 7.90 -0.72
N VAL A 170 1.31 9.08 -1.15
CA VAL A 170 2.59 9.66 -0.71
C VAL A 170 2.55 10.02 0.77
N VAL A 171 1.46 10.61 1.24
CA VAL A 171 1.24 10.89 2.67
C VAL A 171 1.30 9.61 3.49
N PHE A 172 0.70 8.51 3.01
CA PHE A 172 0.75 7.21 3.67
C PHE A 172 2.17 6.65 3.77
N VAL A 173 3.00 6.83 2.74
CA VAL A 173 4.42 6.45 2.80
C VAL A 173 5.13 7.20 3.93
N TYR A 174 4.94 8.51 4.05
CA TYR A 174 5.58 9.30 5.12
C TYR A 174 5.06 8.97 6.51
N ILE A 175 3.74 8.79 6.67
CA ILE A 175 3.13 8.37 7.93
C ILE A 175 3.73 7.01 8.34
N THR A 176 3.75 6.05 7.43
CA THR A 176 4.30 4.72 7.70
C THR A 176 5.77 4.82 8.08
N GLN A 177 6.60 5.52 7.30
CA GLN A 177 8.02 5.70 7.62
C GLN A 177 8.25 6.35 8.99
N TYR A 178 7.45 7.35 9.37
CA TYR A 178 7.56 7.99 10.68
C TYR A 178 7.27 7.03 11.84
N TYR A 179 6.27 6.16 11.69
CA TYR A 179 5.85 5.23 12.74
C TYR A 179 6.61 3.89 12.75
N THR A 180 7.29 3.52 11.65
CA THR A 180 7.96 2.21 11.54
C THR A 180 9.49 2.26 11.39
N SER A 181 10.10 3.40 11.01
CA SER A 181 11.55 3.48 10.91
C SER A 181 12.22 3.81 12.25
N GLY A 182 13.30 3.08 12.56
CA GLY A 182 14.11 3.26 13.78
C GLY A 182 14.78 4.63 13.95
N SER A 183 14.71 5.49 12.92
CA SER A 183 15.25 6.85 13.00
C SER A 183 14.32 7.84 13.68
N TRP A 184 13.03 7.51 13.81
CA TRP A 184 12.00 8.44 14.29
C TRP A 184 11.58 8.20 15.74
N ARG A 185 10.92 9.22 16.31
CA ARG A 185 10.45 9.23 17.70
C ARG A 185 9.68 7.96 18.10
N PRO A 186 8.66 7.48 17.36
CA PRO A 186 7.81 6.39 17.84
C PRO A 186 8.58 5.09 18.07
N VAL A 187 9.46 4.71 17.15
CA VAL A 187 10.28 3.48 17.28
C VAL A 187 11.37 3.65 18.33
N LYS A 188 11.97 4.84 18.45
CA LYS A 188 12.96 5.13 19.50
C LYS A 188 12.36 5.04 20.90
N GLU A 189 11.16 5.57 21.10
CA GLU A 189 10.44 5.47 22.38
C GLU A 189 10.14 4.01 22.76
N ILE A 190 9.74 3.17 21.80
CA ILE A 190 9.52 1.74 22.01
C ILE A 190 10.84 1.03 22.41
N ALA A 191 11.92 1.31 21.69
CA ALA A 191 13.24 0.76 22.00
C ALA A 191 13.74 1.20 23.39
N GLU A 192 13.53 2.46 23.77
CA GLU A 192 13.87 2.96 25.10
C GLU A 192 13.02 2.30 26.20
N ALA A 193 11.73 2.09 25.95
CA ALA A 193 10.82 1.39 26.86
C ALA A 193 11.20 -0.08 27.10
N SER A 194 11.99 -0.69 26.21
CA SER A 194 12.55 -2.02 26.42
C SER A 194 13.57 -2.07 27.58
N ARG A 195 14.16 -0.94 27.98
CA ARG A 195 15.10 -0.87 29.12
C ARG A 195 14.45 -1.16 30.48
N THR A 196 13.14 -0.95 30.58
CA THR A 196 12.35 -1.21 31.80
C THR A 196 11.60 -2.54 31.74
N GLY A 197 11.79 -3.31 30.67
CA GLY A 197 11.29 -4.68 30.51
C GLY A 197 10.23 -4.85 29.41
N PRO A 198 9.77 -6.10 29.18
CA PRO A 198 8.83 -6.41 28.09
C PRO A 198 7.45 -5.75 28.24
N ALA A 199 6.96 -5.58 29.46
CA ALA A 199 5.64 -5.00 29.71
C ALA A 199 5.55 -3.53 29.23
N THR A 200 6.54 -2.72 29.54
CA THR A 200 6.60 -1.31 29.10
C THR A 200 6.80 -1.20 27.60
N ASN A 201 7.57 -2.12 27.00
CA ASN A 201 7.70 -2.22 25.55
C ASN A 201 6.35 -2.48 24.86
N ILE A 202 5.58 -3.47 25.35
CA ILE A 202 4.26 -3.80 24.81
C ILE A 202 3.27 -2.64 24.98
N ILE A 203 3.23 -2.00 26.15
CA ILE A 203 2.34 -0.85 26.42
C ILE A 203 2.65 0.31 25.46
N THR A 204 3.94 0.67 25.34
CA THR A 204 4.37 1.78 24.49
C THR A 204 4.13 1.47 23.01
N GLY A 205 4.45 0.26 22.55
CA GLY A 205 4.19 -0.17 21.18
C GLY A 205 2.69 -0.16 20.85
N THR A 206 1.84 -0.63 21.75
CA THR A 206 0.38 -0.59 21.58
C THR A 206 -0.13 0.85 21.51
N ALA A 207 0.36 1.73 22.36
CA ALA A 207 -0.02 3.15 22.36
C ALA A 207 0.36 3.84 21.05
N VAL A 208 1.58 3.60 20.53
CA VAL A 208 2.04 4.12 19.23
C VAL A 208 1.19 3.59 18.07
N GLY A 209 0.78 2.32 18.11
CA GLY A 209 -0.13 1.75 17.11
C GLY A 209 -1.50 2.44 17.08
N LEU A 210 -2.06 2.73 18.26
CA LEU A 210 -3.31 3.50 18.37
C LEU A 210 -3.15 4.96 17.90
N GLU A 211 -2.00 5.59 18.18
CA GLU A 211 -1.67 6.94 17.69
C GLU A 211 -1.67 6.98 16.15
N THR A 212 -1.01 6.00 15.52
CA THR A 212 -0.91 5.88 14.05
C THR A 212 -2.27 5.79 13.37
N THR A 213 -3.23 5.12 14.02
CA THR A 213 -4.60 4.93 13.50
C THR A 213 -5.33 6.27 13.30
N CYS A 214 -5.10 7.24 14.19
CA CYS A 214 -5.70 8.56 14.07
C CYS A 214 -5.16 9.30 12.83
N ALA A 215 -3.84 9.27 12.62
CA ALA A 215 -3.19 9.93 11.49
C ALA A 215 -3.67 9.35 10.14
N THR A 216 -3.77 8.03 10.02
CA THR A 216 -4.24 7.37 8.80
C THR A 216 -5.73 7.62 8.55
N ALA A 217 -6.56 7.61 9.59
CA ALA A 217 -7.99 7.92 9.48
C ALA A 217 -8.24 9.36 8.99
N LEU A 218 -7.49 10.34 9.50
CA LEU A 218 -7.59 11.74 9.05
C LEU A 218 -7.14 11.90 7.59
N ALA A 219 -6.07 11.21 7.18
CA ALA A 219 -5.61 11.23 5.79
C ALA A 219 -6.66 10.68 4.81
N ILE A 220 -7.26 9.52 5.13
CA ILE A 220 -8.34 8.92 4.33
C ILE A 220 -9.57 9.83 4.32
N GLY A 221 -10.01 10.30 5.49
CA GLY A 221 -11.18 11.16 5.60
C GLY A 221 -11.02 12.46 4.79
N GLY A 222 -9.86 13.09 4.85
CA GLY A 222 -9.53 14.25 4.03
C GLY A 222 -9.56 13.95 2.53
N ALA A 223 -8.94 12.84 2.10
CA ALA A 223 -8.92 12.43 0.71
C ALA A 223 -10.31 12.15 0.14
N LEU A 224 -11.18 11.52 0.92
CA LEU A 224 -12.57 11.24 0.53
C LEU A 224 -13.37 12.52 0.39
N VAL A 225 -13.30 13.43 1.37
CA VAL A 225 -14.02 14.72 1.32
C VAL A 225 -13.57 15.56 0.13
N ILE A 226 -12.25 15.67 -0.10
CA ILE A 226 -11.73 16.45 -1.22
C ILE A 226 -12.15 15.83 -2.55
N SER A 227 -12.01 14.51 -2.71
CA SER A 227 -12.41 13.80 -3.93
C SER A 227 -13.92 13.93 -4.20
N PHE A 228 -14.74 13.84 -3.16
CA PHE A 228 -16.19 14.03 -3.25
C PHE A 228 -16.55 15.45 -3.72
N ILE A 229 -15.93 16.48 -3.14
CA ILE A 229 -16.15 17.88 -3.54
C ILE A 229 -15.74 18.07 -5.00
N LEU A 230 -14.56 17.58 -5.42
CA LEU A 230 -14.10 17.69 -6.80
C LEU A 230 -15.04 16.99 -7.79
N GLY A 231 -15.52 15.79 -7.44
CA GLY A 231 -16.51 15.08 -8.25
C GLY A 231 -17.84 15.83 -8.36
N SER A 232 -18.32 16.42 -7.26
CA SER A 232 -19.57 17.20 -7.25
C SER A 232 -19.53 18.46 -8.11
N GLN A 233 -18.34 19.02 -8.38
CA GLN A 233 -18.13 20.20 -9.21
C GLN A 233 -18.08 19.88 -10.72
N SER A 234 -18.14 18.60 -11.10
CA SER A 234 -18.05 18.17 -12.50
C SER A 234 -19.31 18.42 -13.34
N ASP A 235 -20.35 19.04 -12.78
CA ASP A 235 -21.67 19.30 -13.37
C ASP A 235 -22.39 18.04 -13.94
N LEU A 236 -21.82 16.85 -13.73
CA LEU A 236 -22.43 15.58 -14.08
C LEU A 236 -23.47 15.20 -13.02
N PRO A 237 -24.68 14.78 -13.41
CA PRO A 237 -25.63 14.17 -12.49
C PRO A 237 -24.95 12.95 -11.86
N ASN A 238 -24.79 12.97 -10.52
CA ASN A 238 -24.06 11.97 -9.74
C ASN A 238 -22.53 11.97 -9.91
N GLY A 239 -21.90 13.07 -10.35
CA GLY A 239 -20.43 13.16 -10.49
C GLY A 239 -19.66 13.06 -9.16
N GLY A 240 -20.34 13.28 -8.02
CA GLY A 240 -19.80 13.07 -6.68
C GLY A 240 -20.30 11.80 -5.98
N VAL A 241 -20.86 10.82 -6.71
CA VAL A 241 -21.36 9.56 -6.12
C VAL A 241 -20.28 8.49 -6.15
#